data_AF-A0A945DZM7-F1
#
_entry.id   AF-A0A945DZM7-F1
#
_cell.length_a   1.000
_cell.length_b   1.000
_cell.length_c   1.000
_cell.angle_alpha   90.00
_cell.angle_beta   90.00
_cell.angle_gamma   90.00
#
_symmetry.space_group_name_H-M   'P 1'
#
loop_
_entity.id
_entity.type
_entity.pdbx_description
1 polymer ?
#
loop_
_entity_poly.entity_id
_entity_poly.type
_entity_poly.pdbx_seq_one_letter_code
_entity_poly.pdbx_strand_id
1 'polypeptide(L)'
;FKKSGMMLTCRKDSGIKSPSDFRGKTLGVWFYGNEYPFLSWMSKLGIPTTGGSNGVKVLKQGFNVDPILQKQAECVSTMTYNEYWQIVDAGLSPSELVVYKYEDQGVSTLEDGLYVLEKNLRKKAFVSKMARFLKASIKGWKYAADHPDEAADIVLENDDTGAQTEKHQRRMMREISKLVGNQPQGIGYLIPADYRRTVDVLMSSDSDPVISKKPKGAWSHIIWNAM
;
A
#
# COMPACT_ATOMS: atom_id res chain seq x y z
N PHE A 1 7.35 -2.84 0.16
CA PHE A 1 7.38 -3.37 1.54
C PHE A 1 7.08 -4.87 1.61
N LYS A 2 7.43 -5.54 2.71
CA LYS A 2 7.10 -6.98 2.91
C LYS A 2 5.62 -7.18 3.26
N LYS A 3 5.07 -6.27 4.07
CA LYS A 3 3.65 -6.21 4.40
C LYS A 3 3.04 -4.99 3.74
N SER A 4 1.79 -5.12 3.30
CA SER A 4 1.01 -4.00 2.77
C SER A 4 0.67 -2.99 3.86
N GLY A 5 0.85 -1.71 3.55
CA GLY A 5 0.36 -0.58 4.32
C GLY A 5 -1.06 -0.18 3.93
N MET A 6 -1.63 -0.72 2.86
CA MET A 6 -2.98 -0.39 2.41
C MET A 6 -4.08 -0.96 3.31
N MET A 7 -5.07 -0.11 3.54
CA MET A 7 -6.27 -0.41 4.31
C MET A 7 -7.49 0.25 3.67
N LEU A 8 -8.66 -0.31 3.96
CA LEU A 8 -9.94 0.39 3.82
C LEU A 8 -10.41 0.81 5.21
N THR A 9 -10.50 2.12 5.44
CA THR A 9 -10.91 2.70 6.72
C THR A 9 -12.34 3.21 6.60
N CYS A 10 -13.23 2.72 7.47
CA CYS A 10 -14.65 3.01 7.47
C CYS A 10 -15.06 3.80 8.71
N ARG A 11 -16.09 4.64 8.60
CA ARG A 11 -16.74 5.20 9.79
C ARG A 11 -17.58 4.13 10.46
N LYS A 12 -17.51 4.03 11.78
CA LYS A 12 -18.30 3.09 12.57
C LYS A 12 -19.79 3.45 12.61
N ASP A 13 -20.13 4.74 12.47
CA ASP A 13 -21.52 5.23 12.39
C ASP A 13 -22.21 4.93 11.04
N SER A 14 -21.49 4.39 10.06
CA SER A 14 -22.03 4.00 8.74
C SER A 14 -22.89 2.73 8.74
N GLY A 15 -22.86 1.99 9.86
CA GLY A 15 -23.47 0.67 10.00
C GLY A 15 -22.61 -0.49 9.51
N ILE A 16 -21.41 -0.23 8.95
CA ILE A 16 -20.48 -1.27 8.52
C ILE A 16 -19.77 -1.87 9.73
N LYS A 17 -20.03 -3.14 10.03
CA LYS A 17 -19.35 -3.91 11.10
C LYS A 17 -18.48 -5.03 10.54
N SER A 18 -18.77 -5.45 9.32
CA SER A 18 -18.07 -6.50 8.61
C SER A 18 -18.11 -6.26 7.09
N PRO A 19 -17.28 -6.95 6.28
CA PRO A 19 -17.28 -6.77 4.83
C PRO A 19 -18.60 -7.14 4.14
N SER A 20 -19.46 -7.96 4.76
CA SER A 20 -20.80 -8.26 4.22
C SER A 20 -21.73 -7.04 4.21
N ASP A 21 -21.44 -6.03 5.04
CA ASP A 21 -22.24 -4.80 5.17
C ASP A 21 -21.88 -3.74 4.12
N PHE A 22 -20.95 -4.04 3.20
CA PHE A 22 -20.57 -3.10 2.13
C PHE A 22 -21.68 -2.91 1.08
N ARG A 23 -22.61 -3.86 0.94
CA ARG A 23 -23.68 -3.75 -0.06
C ARG A 23 -24.56 -2.51 0.18
N GLY A 24 -24.82 -1.77 -0.89
CA GLY A 24 -25.54 -0.50 -0.87
C GLY A 24 -24.72 0.70 -0.38
N LYS A 25 -23.42 0.54 -0.08
CA LYS A 25 -22.55 1.60 0.43
C LYS A 25 -21.71 2.24 -0.68
N THR A 26 -21.18 3.43 -0.37
CA THR A 26 -20.18 4.13 -1.18
C THR A 26 -18.81 3.97 -0.56
N LEU A 27 -17.87 3.40 -1.33
CA LEU A 27 -16.50 3.18 -0.90
C LEU A 27 -15.55 4.01 -1.76
N GLY A 28 -14.78 4.88 -1.10
CA GLY A 28 -13.68 5.64 -1.68
C GLY A 28 -12.48 4.74 -1.95
N VAL A 29 -12.04 4.69 -3.20
CA VAL A 29 -10.91 3.85 -3.63
C VAL A 29 -9.97 4.67 -4.50
N TRP A 30 -8.67 4.52 -4.27
CA TRP A 30 -7.66 5.07 -5.17
C TRP A 30 -7.56 4.27 -6.46
N PHE A 31 -7.34 4.98 -7.55
CA PHE A 31 -7.15 4.38 -8.87
C PHE A 31 -5.66 4.35 -9.24
N TYR A 32 -5.36 3.98 -10.49
CA TYR A 32 -4.00 3.89 -11.06
C TYR A 32 -3.18 2.70 -10.53
N GLY A 33 -3.87 1.62 -10.18
CA GLY A 33 -3.29 0.36 -9.72
C GLY A 33 -3.72 -0.03 -8.31
N ASN A 34 -4.10 0.95 -7.49
CA ASN A 34 -4.50 0.72 -6.09
C ASN A 34 -5.91 0.12 -5.97
N GLU A 35 -6.72 0.23 -7.01
CA GLU A 35 -8.06 -0.35 -7.07
C GLU A 35 -8.02 -1.87 -7.18
N TYR A 36 -6.93 -2.46 -7.68
CA TYR A 36 -6.90 -3.87 -8.01
C TYR A 36 -7.04 -4.82 -6.81
N PRO A 37 -6.35 -4.60 -5.68
CA PRO A 37 -6.61 -5.36 -4.46
C PRO A 37 -8.05 -5.22 -3.95
N PHE A 38 -8.63 -4.02 -4.07
CA PHE A 38 -10.03 -3.77 -3.72
C PHE A 38 -10.99 -4.55 -4.62
N LEU A 39 -10.80 -4.50 -5.94
CA LEU A 39 -11.62 -5.21 -6.91
C LEU A 39 -11.54 -6.73 -6.72
N SER A 40 -10.33 -7.28 -6.50
CA SER A 40 -10.14 -8.68 -6.15
C SER A 40 -10.87 -9.04 -4.85
N TRP A 41 -10.85 -8.16 -3.84
CA TRP A 41 -11.60 -8.38 -2.61
C TRP A 41 -13.10 -8.41 -2.84
N MET A 42 -13.64 -7.46 -3.61
CA MET A 42 -15.06 -7.41 -3.93
C MET A 42 -15.51 -8.65 -4.71
N SER A 43 -14.69 -9.11 -5.67
CA SER A 43 -14.92 -10.36 -6.41
C SER A 43 -14.93 -11.57 -5.48
N LYS A 44 -13.95 -11.70 -4.56
CA LYS A 44 -13.90 -12.77 -3.55
C LYS A 44 -15.12 -12.78 -2.62
N LEU A 45 -15.72 -11.62 -2.35
CA LEU A 45 -16.94 -11.48 -1.54
C LEU A 45 -18.25 -11.61 -2.35
N GLY A 46 -18.17 -11.72 -3.68
CA GLY A 46 -19.33 -11.70 -4.57
C GLY A 46 -20.11 -10.38 -4.49
N ILE A 47 -19.42 -9.25 -4.34
CA ILE A 47 -20.00 -7.91 -4.26
C ILE A 47 -19.71 -7.16 -5.58
N PRO A 48 -20.71 -6.85 -6.40
CA PRO A 48 -20.52 -6.04 -7.61
C PRO A 48 -20.04 -4.63 -7.29
N THR A 49 -19.18 -4.06 -8.12
CA THR A 49 -18.63 -2.69 -7.96
C THR A 49 -19.33 -1.65 -8.84
N THR A 50 -20.43 -2.05 -9.48
CA THR A 50 -21.24 -1.22 -10.39
C THR A 50 -22.30 -0.37 -9.65
N GLY A 51 -22.32 -0.39 -8.32
CA GLY A 51 -23.37 0.24 -7.50
C GLY A 51 -24.64 -0.60 -7.35
N GLY A 52 -25.70 0.04 -6.82
CA GLY A 52 -26.98 -0.60 -6.52
C GLY A 52 -27.05 -1.23 -5.13
N SER A 53 -28.23 -1.73 -4.75
CA SER A 53 -28.48 -2.31 -3.41
C SER A 53 -27.66 -3.56 -3.12
N ASN A 54 -27.30 -4.33 -4.15
CA ASN A 54 -26.53 -5.57 -4.03
C ASN A 54 -25.01 -5.38 -4.19
N GLY A 55 -24.56 -4.18 -4.55
CA GLY A 55 -23.18 -3.86 -4.86
C GLY A 55 -22.64 -2.68 -4.05
N VAL A 56 -21.44 -2.23 -4.39
CA VAL A 56 -20.81 -1.01 -3.83
C VAL A 56 -20.73 0.05 -4.91
N LYS A 57 -21.02 1.30 -4.55
CA LYS A 57 -20.70 2.45 -5.40
C LYS A 57 -19.24 2.82 -5.17
N VAL A 58 -18.40 2.68 -6.18
CA VAL A 58 -16.99 3.06 -6.08
C VAL A 58 -16.85 4.56 -6.35
N LEU A 59 -16.45 5.31 -5.32
CA LEU A 59 -16.05 6.70 -5.45
C LEU A 59 -14.55 6.74 -5.79
N LYS A 60 -14.19 7.36 -6.91
CA LYS A 60 -12.78 7.64 -7.23
C LYS A 60 -12.23 8.68 -6.25
N GLN A 61 -11.52 8.19 -5.24
CA GLN A 61 -10.96 9.01 -4.18
C GLN A 61 -9.77 9.82 -4.71
N GLY A 62 -9.69 11.09 -4.30
CA GLY A 62 -8.50 11.92 -4.50
C GLY A 62 -7.39 11.58 -3.49
N PHE A 63 -6.38 12.43 -3.39
CA PHE A 63 -5.28 12.24 -2.42
C PHE A 63 -5.60 12.77 -1.01
N ASN A 64 -6.80 13.32 -0.78
CA ASN A 64 -7.25 13.77 0.54
C ASN A 64 -8.22 12.77 1.19
N VAL A 65 -8.56 13.05 2.44
CA VAL A 65 -9.46 12.24 3.27
C VAL A 65 -10.86 12.86 3.42
N ASP A 66 -11.15 13.92 2.67
CA ASP A 66 -12.42 14.66 2.77
C ASP A 66 -13.66 13.78 2.56
N PRO A 67 -13.68 12.79 1.65
CA PRO A 67 -14.88 12.00 1.42
C PRO A 67 -15.40 11.27 2.67
N ILE A 68 -14.52 10.80 3.57
CA ILE A 68 -14.95 10.16 4.82
C ILE A 68 -15.35 11.19 5.88
N LEU A 69 -14.69 12.35 5.92
CA LEU A 69 -15.02 13.44 6.86
C LEU A 69 -16.38 14.05 6.53
N GLN A 70 -16.65 14.28 5.24
CA GLN A 70 -17.88 14.87 4.71
C GLN A 70 -19.00 13.85 4.48
N LYS A 71 -18.81 12.59 4.89
CA LYS A 71 -19.77 11.49 4.74
C LYS A 71 -20.23 11.26 3.28
N GLN A 72 -19.35 11.53 2.31
CA GLN A 72 -19.57 11.21 0.89
C GLN A 72 -19.26 9.74 0.58
N ALA A 73 -18.41 9.11 1.39
CA ALA A 73 -18.13 7.68 1.36
C ALA A 73 -18.10 7.13 2.79
N GLU A 74 -18.68 5.96 3.00
CA GLU A 74 -18.66 5.29 4.31
C GLU A 74 -17.27 4.73 4.65
N CYS A 75 -16.48 4.40 3.64
CA CYS A 75 -15.08 4.04 3.78
C CYS A 75 -14.21 4.71 2.72
N VAL A 76 -12.91 4.82 3.01
CA VAL A 76 -11.89 5.34 2.09
C VAL A 76 -10.63 4.48 2.14
N SER A 77 -9.88 4.45 1.03
CA SER A 77 -8.53 3.89 0.99
C SER A 77 -7.59 4.76 1.82
N THR A 78 -6.75 4.10 2.61
CA THR A 78 -5.78 4.76 3.49
C THR A 78 -4.50 3.94 3.57
N MET A 79 -3.35 4.60 3.72
CA MET A 79 -2.14 3.95 4.21
C MET A 79 -2.07 3.97 5.73
N THR A 80 -1.48 2.93 6.34
CA THR A 80 -1.25 2.84 7.79
C THR A 80 -0.44 4.03 8.34
N TYR A 81 0.47 4.56 7.52
CA TYR A 81 1.40 5.59 7.91
C TYR A 81 0.89 7.01 7.66
N ASN A 82 0.00 7.24 6.69
CA ASN A 82 -0.41 8.59 6.29
C ASN A 82 -1.91 8.88 6.53
N GLU A 83 -2.79 8.48 5.60
CA GLU A 83 -4.18 8.97 5.56
C GLU A 83 -5.01 8.51 6.75
N TYR A 84 -4.71 7.33 7.31
CA TYR A 84 -5.34 6.89 8.56
C TYR A 84 -5.14 7.94 9.67
N TRP A 85 -3.94 8.49 9.76
CA TRP A 85 -3.62 9.51 10.77
C TRP A 85 -4.15 10.88 10.41
N GLN A 86 -4.25 11.23 9.12
CA GLN A 86 -4.95 12.44 8.69
C GLN A 86 -6.41 12.42 9.13
N ILE A 87 -7.10 11.27 9.02
CA ILE A 87 -8.48 11.10 9.50
C ILE A 87 -8.56 11.32 11.02
N VAL A 88 -7.62 10.73 11.76
CA VAL A 88 -7.57 10.83 13.23
C VAL A 88 -7.29 12.27 13.68
N ASP A 89 -6.29 12.93 13.09
CA ASP A 89 -5.95 14.31 13.44
C ASP A 89 -7.03 15.30 12.98
N ALA A 90 -7.86 14.94 11.98
CA ALA A 90 -9.04 15.71 11.55
C ALA A 90 -10.30 15.49 12.43
N GLY A 91 -10.21 14.66 13.47
CA GLY A 91 -11.24 14.57 14.52
C GLY A 91 -12.08 13.29 14.55
N LEU A 92 -11.81 12.29 13.68
CA LEU A 92 -12.42 10.96 13.82
C LEU A 92 -11.51 10.04 14.63
N SER A 93 -11.84 9.83 15.89
CA SER A 93 -11.03 9.02 16.80
C SER A 93 -10.95 7.55 16.34
N PRO A 94 -9.89 6.80 16.71
CA PRO A 94 -9.80 5.37 16.40
C PRO A 94 -11.02 4.55 16.84
N SER A 95 -11.70 4.93 17.92
CA SER A 95 -12.93 4.26 18.40
C SER A 95 -14.15 4.46 17.49
N GLU A 96 -14.12 5.49 16.64
CA GLU A 96 -15.15 5.81 15.65
C GLU A 96 -14.85 5.21 14.27
N LEU A 97 -13.74 4.47 14.14
CA LEU A 97 -13.31 3.87 12.88
C LEU A 97 -13.36 2.34 12.95
N VAL A 98 -13.58 1.74 11.79
CA VAL A 98 -13.38 0.32 11.53
C VAL A 98 -12.34 0.20 10.42
N VAL A 99 -11.26 -0.53 10.67
CA VAL A 99 -10.11 -0.60 9.75
C VAL A 99 -9.97 -2.02 9.21
N TYR A 100 -9.99 -2.15 7.89
CA TYR A 100 -9.75 -3.40 7.19
C TYR A 100 -8.40 -3.37 6.50
N LYS A 101 -7.39 -4.03 7.08
CA LYS A 101 -6.07 -4.19 6.46
C LYS A 101 -6.16 -5.21 5.32
N TYR A 102 -5.59 -4.90 4.16
CA TYR A 102 -5.68 -5.80 3.01
C TYR A 102 -4.91 -7.11 3.21
N GLU A 103 -3.85 -7.10 4.04
CA GLU A 103 -3.17 -8.31 4.53
C GLU A 103 -4.16 -9.28 5.18
N ASP A 104 -4.99 -8.79 6.10
CA ASP A 104 -5.92 -9.62 6.88
C ASP A 104 -7.07 -10.16 6.03
N GLN A 105 -7.37 -9.49 4.91
CA GLN A 105 -8.40 -9.92 3.95
C GLN A 105 -7.85 -10.91 2.89
N GLY A 106 -6.53 -11.11 2.87
CA GLY A 106 -5.85 -11.98 1.93
C GLY A 106 -5.86 -11.45 0.50
N VAL A 107 -5.86 -10.12 0.33
CA VAL A 107 -5.93 -9.44 -0.98
C VAL A 107 -4.78 -8.46 -1.19
N SER A 108 -3.88 -8.32 -0.23
CA SER A 108 -2.74 -7.42 -0.41
C SER A 108 -1.80 -7.91 -1.51
N THR A 109 -1.18 -6.92 -2.14
CA THR A 109 -0.15 -7.08 -3.17
C THR A 109 1.18 -6.55 -2.66
N LEU A 110 2.27 -6.89 -3.34
CA LEU A 110 3.54 -6.20 -3.14
C LEU A 110 3.37 -4.72 -3.49
N GLU A 111 3.59 -3.87 -2.50
CA GLU A 111 3.65 -2.41 -2.62
C GLU A 111 5.11 -1.98 -2.70
N ASP A 112 5.39 -0.90 -3.43
CA ASP A 112 6.70 -0.24 -3.56
C ASP A 112 7.89 -1.15 -3.90
N GLY A 113 8.52 -0.88 -5.04
CA GLY A 113 9.65 -1.65 -5.54
C GLY A 113 10.69 -0.79 -6.25
N LEU A 114 11.90 -1.33 -6.36
CA LEU A 114 12.95 -0.76 -7.22
C LEU A 114 12.88 -1.44 -8.59
N TYR A 115 12.67 -0.64 -9.63
CA TYR A 115 12.49 -1.13 -11.00
C TYR A 115 13.65 -0.69 -11.89
N VAL A 116 14.07 -1.59 -12.79
CA VAL A 116 15.09 -1.31 -13.82
C VAL A 116 14.65 -1.92 -15.14
N LEU A 117 15.13 -1.35 -16.25
CA LEU A 117 14.91 -1.96 -17.56
C LEU A 117 15.73 -3.25 -17.70
N GLU A 118 15.07 -4.35 -18.11
CA GLU A 118 15.68 -5.69 -18.22
C GLU A 118 16.97 -5.69 -19.05
N LYS A 119 17.01 -4.93 -20.17
CA LYS A 119 18.19 -4.83 -21.04
C LYS A 119 19.45 -4.38 -20.30
N ASN A 120 19.31 -3.64 -19.20
CA ASN A 120 20.45 -3.16 -18.42
C ASN A 120 21.02 -4.23 -17.48
N LEU A 121 20.25 -5.27 -17.12
CA LEU A 121 20.73 -6.39 -16.30
C LEU A 121 21.80 -7.24 -17.01
N ARG A 122 21.89 -7.14 -18.33
CA ARG A 122 22.94 -7.80 -19.14
C ARG A 122 24.29 -7.07 -19.07
N LYS A 123 24.31 -5.82 -18.57
CA LYS A 123 25.52 -4.98 -18.53
C LYS A 123 26.19 -5.09 -17.16
N LYS A 124 27.34 -5.78 -17.07
CA LYS A 124 28.07 -5.99 -15.80
C LYS A 124 28.34 -4.69 -15.03
N ALA A 125 28.73 -3.62 -15.72
CA ALA A 125 28.96 -2.32 -15.11
C ALA A 125 27.69 -1.71 -14.47
N PHE A 126 26.53 -1.88 -15.13
CA PHE A 126 25.24 -1.44 -14.57
C PHE A 126 24.86 -2.25 -13.35
N VAL A 127 24.99 -3.59 -13.42
CA VAL A 127 24.70 -4.49 -12.29
C VAL A 127 25.53 -4.11 -11.06
N SER A 128 26.84 -3.91 -11.25
CA SER A 128 27.74 -3.47 -10.17
C SER A 128 27.35 -2.10 -9.59
N LYS A 129 26.97 -1.14 -10.44
CA LYS A 129 26.51 0.18 -9.98
C LYS A 129 25.23 0.07 -9.16
N MET A 130 24.25 -0.70 -9.62
CA MET A 130 22.98 -0.88 -8.93
C MET A 130 23.10 -1.72 -7.67
N ALA A 131 24.06 -2.65 -7.59
CA ALA A 131 24.36 -3.38 -6.36
C ALA A 131 24.86 -2.43 -5.27
N ARG A 132 25.77 -1.50 -5.59
CA ARG A 132 26.21 -0.46 -4.65
C ARG A 132 25.08 0.47 -4.24
N PHE A 133 24.22 0.86 -5.18
CA PHE A 133 23.02 1.66 -4.90
C PHE A 133 22.10 0.92 -3.92
N LEU A 134 21.74 -0.33 -4.23
CA LEU A 134 20.85 -1.15 -3.39
C LEU A 134 21.44 -1.33 -1.98
N LYS A 135 22.75 -1.60 -1.87
CA LYS A 135 23.45 -1.71 -0.59
C LYS A 135 23.38 -0.41 0.23
N ALA A 136 23.53 0.74 -0.42
CA ALA A 136 23.39 2.05 0.23
C ALA A 136 21.94 2.32 0.65
N SER A 137 20.96 2.02 -0.20
CA SER A 137 19.53 2.16 0.13
C SER A 137 19.13 1.28 1.31
N ILE A 138 19.62 0.04 1.39
CA ILE A 138 19.38 -0.86 2.53
C ILE A 138 19.94 -0.27 3.82
N LYS A 139 21.14 0.31 3.78
CA LYS A 139 21.72 1.02 4.94
C LYS A 139 20.85 2.20 5.37
N GLY A 140 20.37 3.01 4.41
CA GLY A 140 19.47 4.12 4.69
C GLY A 140 18.15 3.69 5.33
N TRP A 141 17.51 2.65 4.79
CA TRP A 141 16.29 2.08 5.39
C TRP A 141 16.52 1.52 6.78
N LYS A 142 17.65 0.85 7.01
CA LYS A 142 18.02 0.38 8.36
C LYS A 142 18.22 1.56 9.32
N TYR A 143 18.95 2.59 8.91
CA TYR A 143 19.14 3.80 9.71
C TYR A 143 17.80 4.45 10.04
N ALA A 144 16.92 4.61 9.05
CA ALA A 144 15.62 5.22 9.26
C ALA A 144 14.72 4.43 10.22
N ALA A 145 14.82 3.10 10.22
CA ALA A 145 14.10 2.26 11.18
C ALA A 145 14.68 2.35 12.60
N ASP A 146 16.00 2.46 12.73
CA ASP A 146 16.69 2.56 14.02
C ASP A 146 16.63 4.00 14.61
N HIS A 147 16.50 5.02 13.74
CA HIS A 147 16.52 6.46 14.06
C HIS A 147 15.32 7.20 13.42
N PRO A 148 14.07 6.86 13.76
CA PRO A 148 12.88 7.37 13.05
C PRO A 148 12.70 8.88 13.17
N ASP A 149 13.19 9.48 14.27
CA ASP A 149 13.12 10.92 14.50
C ASP A 149 14.09 11.69 13.60
N GLU A 150 15.35 11.29 13.57
CA GLU A 150 16.36 11.88 12.67
C GLU A 150 16.00 11.68 11.20
N ALA A 151 15.45 10.51 10.85
CA ALA A 151 14.98 10.25 9.50
C ALA A 151 13.80 11.14 9.09
N ALA A 152 12.89 11.43 10.02
CA ALA A 152 11.81 12.40 9.77
C ALA A 152 12.38 13.81 9.56
N ASP A 153 13.39 14.20 10.34
CA ASP A 153 14.06 15.51 10.18
C ASP A 153 14.72 15.63 8.81
N ILE A 154 15.45 14.60 8.35
CA ILE A 154 16.03 14.57 6.99
C ILE A 154 14.93 14.72 5.92
N VAL A 155 13.78 14.07 6.08
CA VAL A 155 12.66 14.20 5.13
C VAL A 155 12.10 15.63 5.14
N LEU A 156 11.92 16.24 6.31
CA LEU A 156 11.41 17.60 6.46
C LEU A 156 12.38 18.63 5.86
N GLU A 157 13.68 18.46 6.04
CA GLU A 157 14.71 19.32 5.45
C GLU A 157 14.71 19.30 3.91
N ASN A 158 14.14 18.25 3.31
CA ASN A 158 14.03 18.07 1.86
C ASN A 158 12.58 18.26 1.35
N ASP A 159 11.65 18.72 2.20
CA ASP A 159 10.28 19.03 1.78
C ASP A 159 10.15 20.49 1.32
N ASP A 160 10.42 20.72 0.02
CA ASP A 160 10.28 22.03 -0.60
C ASP A 160 8.82 22.55 -0.67
N THR A 161 7.83 21.69 -0.40
CA THR A 161 6.41 22.08 -0.47
C THR A 161 5.90 22.72 0.81
N GLY A 162 6.54 22.44 1.94
CA GLY A 162 6.07 22.83 3.28
C GLY A 162 4.76 22.16 3.69
N ALA A 163 4.29 21.14 2.97
CA ALA A 163 3.05 20.44 3.27
C ALA A 163 3.18 19.52 4.49
N GLN A 164 4.41 19.13 4.84
CA GLN A 164 4.68 18.19 5.92
C GLN A 164 4.87 18.91 7.25
N THR A 165 4.31 18.32 8.31
CA THR A 165 4.52 18.80 9.68
C THR A 165 5.39 17.81 10.44
N GLU A 166 6.18 18.32 11.38
CA GLU A 166 7.07 17.50 12.21
C GLU A 166 6.32 16.37 12.92
N LYS A 167 5.20 16.71 13.58
CA LYS A 167 4.35 15.75 14.30
C LYS A 167 3.90 14.61 13.39
N HIS A 168 3.45 14.94 12.17
CA HIS A 168 2.96 13.95 11.22
C HIS A 168 4.11 13.10 10.68
N GLN A 169 5.21 13.72 10.24
CA GLN A 169 6.35 13.00 9.66
C GLN A 169 7.02 12.04 10.64
N ARG A 170 7.24 12.46 11.89
CA ARG A 170 7.76 11.56 12.94
C ARG A 170 6.85 10.36 13.15
N ARG A 171 5.53 10.53 13.05
CA ARG A 171 4.56 9.43 13.13
C ARG A 171 4.63 8.53 11.90
N MET A 172 4.67 9.11 10.70
CA MET A 172 4.78 8.36 9.45
C MET A 172 6.02 7.47 9.44
N MET A 173 7.18 8.00 9.84
CA MET A 173 8.43 7.22 9.89
C MET A 173 8.35 6.02 10.83
N ARG A 174 7.69 6.16 12.00
CA ARG A 174 7.47 5.03 12.93
C ARG A 174 6.52 3.98 12.35
N GLU A 175 5.47 4.39 11.64
CA GLU A 175 4.55 3.45 10.99
C GLU A 175 5.20 2.75 9.79
N ILE A 176 5.97 3.48 8.97
CA ILE A 176 6.75 2.93 7.85
C ILE A 176 7.76 1.89 8.37
N SER A 177 8.41 2.15 9.50
CA SER A 177 9.37 1.23 10.12
C SER A 177 8.76 -0.15 10.41
N LYS A 178 7.45 -0.23 10.67
CA LYS A 178 6.74 -1.50 10.88
C LYS A 178 6.54 -2.29 9.59
N LEU A 179 6.60 -1.63 8.43
CA LEU A 179 6.47 -2.21 7.10
C LEU A 179 7.83 -2.64 6.51
N VAL A 180 8.92 -2.02 6.98
CA VAL A 180 10.30 -2.42 6.68
C VAL A 180 10.53 -3.81 7.27
N GLY A 181 10.58 -4.82 6.41
CA GLY A 181 10.59 -6.22 6.83
C GLY A 181 11.90 -6.64 7.51
N ASN A 182 11.78 -7.51 8.51
CA ASN A 182 12.88 -8.14 9.24
C ASN A 182 13.15 -9.60 8.77
N GLN A 183 12.85 -9.91 7.50
CA GLN A 183 13.04 -11.27 6.98
C GLN A 183 14.51 -11.74 7.07
N PRO A 184 14.76 -13.06 7.20
CA PRO A 184 16.11 -13.61 7.30
C PRO A 184 17.06 -13.19 6.16
N GLN A 185 16.53 -12.97 4.97
CA GLN A 185 17.29 -12.54 3.80
C GLN A 185 17.73 -11.07 3.88
N GLY A 186 17.13 -10.26 4.75
CA GLY A 186 17.40 -8.83 4.91
C GLY A 186 16.43 -7.91 4.16
N ILE A 187 16.45 -6.63 4.54
CA ILE A 187 15.58 -5.57 4.01
C ILE A 187 15.70 -5.50 2.48
N GLY A 188 14.56 -5.41 1.79
CA GLY A 188 14.50 -5.24 0.34
C GLY A 188 14.63 -6.51 -0.49
N TYR A 189 14.91 -7.68 0.11
CA TYR A 189 14.86 -8.95 -0.60
C TYR A 189 13.42 -9.29 -1.00
N LEU A 190 13.17 -9.45 -2.31
CA LEU A 190 11.89 -9.91 -2.82
C LEU A 190 11.74 -11.42 -2.56
N ILE A 191 10.79 -11.79 -1.72
CA ILE A 191 10.44 -13.19 -1.47
C ILE A 191 9.54 -13.67 -2.62
N PRO A 192 9.93 -14.71 -3.39
CA PRO A 192 9.15 -15.15 -4.55
C PRO A 192 7.71 -15.58 -4.24
N ALA A 193 7.44 -16.00 -3.00
CA ALA A 193 6.08 -16.33 -2.55
C ALA A 193 5.17 -15.09 -2.50
N ASP A 194 5.68 -13.94 -2.05
CA ASP A 194 4.91 -12.69 -1.97
C ASP A 194 4.57 -12.17 -3.38
N TYR A 195 5.50 -12.35 -4.32
CA TYR A 195 5.25 -12.08 -5.74
C TYR A 195 4.17 -13.00 -6.32
N ARG A 196 4.23 -14.31 -6.06
CA ARG A 196 3.20 -15.25 -6.52
C ARG A 196 1.83 -14.89 -5.96
N ARG A 197 1.75 -14.57 -4.68
CA ARG A 197 0.52 -14.08 -4.02
C ARG A 197 -0.05 -12.86 -4.75
N THR A 198 0.80 -11.89 -5.08
CA THR A 198 0.40 -10.71 -5.87
C THR A 198 -0.17 -11.12 -7.23
N VAL A 199 0.51 -12.00 -7.96
CA VAL A 199 0.02 -12.50 -9.26
C VAL A 199 -1.33 -13.20 -9.10
N ASP A 200 -1.50 -14.05 -8.09
CA ASP A 200 -2.73 -14.79 -7.88
C ASP A 200 -3.89 -13.84 -7.52
N VAL A 201 -3.67 -12.81 -6.68
CA VAL A 201 -4.64 -11.74 -6.41
C VAL A 201 -5.06 -11.04 -7.70
N LEU A 202 -4.11 -10.60 -8.53
CA LEU A 202 -4.41 -9.86 -9.77
C LEU A 202 -5.07 -10.72 -10.86
N MET A 203 -4.89 -12.03 -10.81
CA MET A 203 -5.56 -13.00 -11.70
C MET A 203 -6.96 -13.42 -11.18
N SER A 204 -7.25 -13.22 -9.90
CA SER A 204 -8.46 -13.77 -9.23
C SER A 204 -9.76 -13.00 -9.46
N SER A 205 -9.71 -11.89 -10.21
CA SER A 205 -10.93 -11.12 -10.53
C SER A 205 -11.69 -11.80 -11.67
N ASP A 206 -12.75 -12.53 -11.33
CA ASP A 206 -13.53 -13.37 -12.26
C ASP A 206 -14.23 -12.57 -13.37
N SER A 207 -14.56 -11.30 -13.13
CA SER A 207 -15.30 -10.47 -14.09
C SER A 207 -14.40 -9.61 -15.00
N ASP A 208 -13.18 -9.29 -14.54
CA ASP A 208 -12.19 -8.52 -15.31
C ASP A 208 -10.81 -8.70 -14.65
N PRO A 209 -10.02 -9.70 -15.06
CA PRO A 209 -8.71 -9.94 -14.46
C PRO A 209 -7.75 -8.84 -14.88
N VAL A 210 -7.13 -8.20 -13.89
CA VAL A 210 -6.18 -7.10 -14.07
C VAL A 210 -5.03 -7.51 -14.99
N ILE A 211 -4.61 -8.77 -14.88
CA ILE A 211 -3.69 -9.41 -15.79
C ILE A 211 -4.34 -10.67 -16.37
N SER A 212 -4.23 -10.84 -17.67
CA SER A 212 -4.80 -12.00 -18.38
C SER A 212 -3.89 -13.22 -18.40
N LYS A 213 -2.64 -13.08 -17.96
CA LYS A 213 -1.65 -14.18 -17.91
C LYS A 213 -0.61 -13.94 -16.83
N LYS A 214 -0.07 -15.03 -16.28
CA LYS A 214 1.04 -14.94 -15.33
C LYS A 214 2.27 -14.29 -16.00
N PRO A 215 2.81 -13.21 -15.44
CA PRO A 215 3.99 -12.53 -15.99
C PRO A 215 5.23 -13.42 -15.95
N LYS A 216 6.12 -13.25 -16.94
CA LYS A 216 7.42 -13.91 -17.02
C LYS A 216 8.52 -12.86 -16.92
N GLY A 217 9.55 -13.11 -16.11
CA GLY A 217 10.70 -12.20 -15.97
C GLY A 217 10.43 -10.87 -15.25
N ALA A 218 9.30 -10.74 -14.56
CA ALA A 218 8.91 -9.48 -13.90
C ALA A 218 9.63 -9.20 -12.57
N TRP A 219 10.52 -10.08 -12.12
CA TRP A 219 11.42 -9.84 -11.00
C TRP A 219 12.77 -10.53 -11.25
N SER A 220 13.81 -10.09 -10.55
CA SER A 220 15.15 -10.67 -10.62
C SER A 220 15.93 -10.42 -9.33
N HIS A 221 16.77 -11.37 -8.94
CA HIS A 221 17.78 -11.18 -7.88
C HIS A 221 19.18 -10.87 -8.40
N ILE A 222 19.36 -10.60 -9.71
CA ILE A 222 20.69 -10.33 -10.29
C ILE A 222 21.42 -9.20 -9.57
N ILE A 223 20.74 -8.09 -9.28
CA ILE A 223 21.33 -6.96 -8.55
C ILE A 223 21.62 -7.34 -7.10
N TRP A 224 20.69 -8.05 -6.46
CA TRP A 224 20.82 -8.48 -5.07
C TRP A 224 22.04 -9.39 -4.88
N ASN A 225 22.21 -10.37 -5.76
CA ASN A 225 23.30 -11.35 -5.72
C ASN A 225 24.67 -10.75 -6.04
N ALA A 226 24.73 -9.50 -6.49
CA ALA A 226 25.97 -8.80 -6.84
C ALA A 226 26.44 -7.80 -5.75
N MET A 227 25.75 -7.72 -4.60
CA MET A 227 26.07 -6.84 -3.45
C MET A 227 27.12 -7.42 -2.49
#